data_AF-A0A843CH55-F1
#
_entry.id   AF-A0A843CH55-F1
#
_cell.length_a   1.000
_cell.length_b   1.000
_cell.length_c   1.000
_cell.angle_alpha   90.00
_cell.angle_beta   90.00
_cell.angle_gamma   90.00
#
_symmetry.space_group_name_H-M   'P 1'
#
loop_
_entity.id
_entity.type
_entity.pdbx_description
1 polymer ?
#
loop_
_entity_poly.entity_id
_entity_poly.type
_entity_poly.pdbx_seq_one_letter_code
_entity_poly.pdbx_strand_id
1 'polypeptide(L)'
;MNNKLVKNNKSINLSTRIDGKAYTELLEIAGFKGISLNSLINSIIKHYLIFEQFSEDLGLVSLTKPTLKKIFNTMDDETIGKIAKNVGGDCSTGINLSFKGDF
;
A
#
# COMPACT_ATOMS: atom_id res chain seq x y z
N MET A 1 -26.97 -9.96 -6.25
CA MET A 1 -26.20 -9.93 -7.51
C MET A 1 -24.80 -10.44 -7.21
N ASN A 2 -24.48 -11.67 -7.61
CA ASN A 2 -23.19 -12.32 -7.35
C ASN A 2 -22.17 -11.86 -8.39
N ASN A 3 -21.38 -10.82 -8.10
CA ASN A 3 -20.23 -10.51 -8.92
C ASN A 3 -19.04 -11.33 -8.43
N LYS A 4 -19.00 -12.61 -8.83
CA LYS A 4 -17.84 -13.48 -8.68
C LYS A 4 -16.75 -12.85 -9.55
N LEU A 5 -15.85 -12.07 -8.95
CA LEU A 5 -14.66 -11.55 -9.62
C LEU A 5 -13.87 -12.76 -10.14
N VAL A 6 -14.04 -13.07 -11.42
CA VAL A 6 -13.30 -14.11 -12.11
C VAL A 6 -11.83 -13.71 -12.02
N LYS A 7 -11.04 -14.39 -11.20
CA LYS A 7 -9.57 -14.25 -11.17
C LYS A 7 -9.03 -14.77 -12.50
N ASN A 8 -9.03 -13.91 -13.51
CA ASN A 8 -8.41 -14.18 -14.78
C ASN A 8 -6.94 -13.75 -14.69
N ASN A 9 -6.05 -14.70 -14.36
CA ASN A 9 -4.60 -14.45 -14.25
C ASN A 9 -3.88 -14.35 -15.61
N LYS A 10 -4.61 -14.13 -16.70
CA LYS A 10 -4.00 -14.01 -18.04
C LYS A 10 -3.44 -12.61 -18.24
N SER A 11 -2.20 -12.54 -18.70
CA SER A 11 -1.61 -11.29 -19.19
C SER A 11 -2.34 -10.84 -20.46
N ILE A 12 -2.70 -9.56 -20.53
CA ILE A 12 -3.33 -8.95 -21.71
C ILE A 12 -2.36 -7.88 -22.23
N ASN A 13 -2.18 -7.80 -23.54
CA ASN A 13 -1.38 -6.75 -24.16
C ASN A 13 -2.15 -5.43 -24.14
N LEU A 14 -1.52 -4.40 -23.59
CA LEU A 14 -2.02 -3.02 -23.57
C LEU A 14 -0.98 -2.13 -24.28
N SER A 15 -1.43 -1.35 -25.26
CA SER A 15 -0.61 -0.33 -25.91
C SER A 15 -1.21 1.03 -25.64
N THR A 16 -0.41 1.95 -25.12
CA THR A 16 -0.84 3.32 -24.79
C THR A 16 0.27 4.31 -25.11
N ARG A 17 -0.11 5.56 -25.35
CA ARG A 17 0.84 6.68 -25.48
C ARG A 17 1.01 7.31 -24.10
N ILE A 18 2.25 7.63 -23.75
CA ILE A 18 2.59 8.35 -22.53
C ILE A 18 3.47 9.55 -22.86
N ASP A 19 3.48 10.53 -21.97
CA ASP A 19 4.37 11.67 -22.08
C ASP A 19 5.85 11.23 -22.08
N GLY A 20 6.67 11.90 -22.90
CA GLY A 20 8.07 11.54 -23.07
C GLY A 20 8.91 11.70 -21.80
N LYS A 21 8.62 12.71 -20.95
CA LYS A 21 9.32 12.89 -19.67
C LYS A 21 8.95 11.77 -18.70
N ALA A 22 7.66 11.45 -18.61
CA ALA A 22 7.18 10.35 -17.79
C ALA A 22 7.79 9.01 -18.22
N TYR A 23 7.95 8.78 -19.53
CA TYR A 23 8.66 7.58 -20.03
C TYR A 23 10.10 7.51 -19.52
N THR A 24 10.86 8.60 -19.63
CA THR A 24 12.26 8.65 -19.18
C THR A 24 12.38 8.42 -17.68
N GLU A 25 11.56 9.09 -16.86
CA GLU A 25 11.56 8.92 -15.41
C GLU A 25 11.23 7.48 -15.01
N LEU A 26 10.21 6.87 -15.62
CA LEU A 26 9.86 5.47 -15.36
C LEU A 26 10.99 4.51 -15.76
N LEU A 27 11.69 4.82 -16.85
CA LEU A 27 12.82 4.01 -17.31
C LEU A 27 14.00 4.07 -16.33
N GLU A 28 14.32 5.26 -15.81
CA GLU A 28 15.35 5.44 -14.78
C GLU A 28 15.00 4.70 -13.49
N ILE A 29 13.75 4.80 -13.03
CA ILE A 29 13.26 4.08 -11.84
C ILE A 29 13.34 2.57 -12.05
N ALA A 30 12.96 2.08 -13.24
CA ALA A 30 13.06 0.66 -13.58
C ALA A 30 14.51 0.19 -13.56
N GLY A 31 15.43 0.98 -14.12
CA GLY A 31 16.87 0.75 -14.07
C GLY A 31 17.42 0.70 -12.65
N PHE A 32 17.07 1.68 -11.81
CA PHE A 32 17.47 1.73 -10.40
C PHE A 32 16.98 0.50 -9.62
N LYS A 33 15.76 0.02 -9.91
CA LYS A 33 15.17 -1.17 -9.28
C LYS A 33 15.64 -2.49 -9.89
N GLY A 34 16.38 -2.47 -11.01
CA GLY A 34 16.80 -3.67 -11.72
C GLY A 34 15.65 -4.48 -12.32
N ILE A 35 14.52 -3.85 -12.68
CA ILE A 35 13.34 -4.51 -13.24
C ILE A 35 13.00 -3.97 -14.62
N SER A 36 12.20 -4.72 -15.39
CA SER A 36 11.69 -4.21 -16.67
C SER A 36 10.69 -3.07 -16.46
N LEU A 37 10.61 -2.16 -17.43
CA LEU A 37 9.61 -1.09 -17.46
C LEU A 37 8.18 -1.66 -17.36
N ASN A 38 7.90 -2.76 -18.05
CA ASN A 38 6.60 -3.42 -18.00
C ASN A 38 6.28 -3.97 -16.60
N SER A 39 7.27 -4.53 -15.90
CA SER A 39 7.11 -4.99 -14.51
C SER A 39 6.81 -3.81 -13.58
N LEU A 40 7.50 -2.68 -13.76
CA LEU A 40 7.25 -1.46 -13.00
C LEU A 40 5.83 -0.95 -13.22
N ILE A 41 5.40 -0.81 -14.48
CA ILE A 41 4.06 -0.34 -14.84
C ILE A 41 2.98 -1.24 -14.25
N ASN A 42 3.13 -2.57 -14.38
CA ASN A 42 2.19 -3.51 -13.78
C ASN A 42 2.14 -3.39 -12.25
N SER A 43 3.27 -3.13 -11.58
CA SER A 43 3.30 -2.90 -10.14
C SER A 43 2.57 -1.62 -9.75
N ILE A 44 2.78 -0.52 -10.48
CA ILE A 44 2.12 0.77 -10.23
C ILE A 44 0.61 0.62 -10.39
N ILE A 45 0.15 -0.02 -11.48
CA ILE A 45 -1.27 -0.25 -11.74
C ILE A 45 -1.89 -1.09 -10.62
N LYS A 46 -1.23 -2.17 -10.18
CA LYS A 46 -1.71 -2.98 -9.05
C LYS A 46 -1.80 -2.15 -7.78
N HIS A 47 -0.78 -1.35 -7.48
CA HIS A 47 -0.76 -0.50 -6.29
C HIS A 47 -1.89 0.53 -6.32
N TYR A 48 -2.12 1.14 -7.48
CA TYR A 48 -3.23 2.08 -7.70
C TYR A 48 -4.57 1.38 -7.50
N LEU A 49 -4.81 0.23 -8.13
CA LEU A 49 -6.06 -0.51 -7.99
C LEU A 49 -6.32 -0.97 -6.56
N ILE A 50 -5.28 -1.44 -5.84
CA ILE A 50 -5.38 -1.80 -4.43
C ILE A 50 -5.70 -0.56 -3.60
N PHE A 51 -4.98 0.54 -3.79
CA PHE A 51 -5.20 1.74 -3.00
C PHE A 51 -6.61 2.30 -3.24
N GLU A 52 -7.07 2.41 -4.49
CA GLU A 52 -8.42 2.88 -4.81
C GLU A 52 -9.49 1.93 -4.25
N GLN A 53 -9.34 0.61 -4.43
CA GLN A 53 -10.33 -0.37 -3.99
C GLN A 53 -10.41 -0.52 -2.47
N PHE A 54 -9.27 -0.40 -1.77
CA PHE A 54 -9.20 -0.61 -0.33
C PHE A 54 -9.15 0.71 0.46
N SER A 55 -9.02 1.88 -0.17
CA SER A 55 -9.04 3.18 0.53
C SER A 55 -10.39 3.45 1.22
N GLU A 56 -11.50 3.03 0.60
CA GLU A 56 -12.83 3.12 1.21
C GLU A 56 -13.02 2.09 2.34
N ASP A 57 -12.50 0.87 2.18
CA ASP A 57 -12.68 -0.23 3.15
C ASP A 57 -11.70 -0.18 4.34
N LEU A 58 -10.52 0.43 4.20
CA LEU A 58 -9.47 0.42 5.23
C LEU A 58 -9.60 1.53 6.29
N GLY A 59 -10.56 2.44 6.17
CA GLY A 59 -10.75 3.52 7.13
C GLY A 59 -9.47 4.32 7.39
N LEU A 60 -8.61 4.46 6.37
CA LEU A 60 -7.28 5.06 6.50
C LEU A 60 -7.40 6.55 6.78
N VAL A 61 -7.23 6.94 8.05
CA VAL A 61 -7.06 8.33 8.44
C VAL A 61 -5.59 8.69 8.31
N SER A 62 -5.26 9.62 7.39
CA SER A 62 -3.91 10.20 7.34
C SER A 62 -3.67 11.04 8.58
N LEU A 63 -2.89 10.51 9.53
CA LEU A 63 -2.48 11.21 10.74
C LEU A 63 -1.05 11.71 10.59
N THR A 64 -0.84 13.00 10.86
CA THR A 64 0.52 13.55 10.94
C THR A 64 1.23 13.01 12.18
N LYS A 65 2.57 12.86 12.12
CA LYS A 65 3.40 12.45 13.26
C LYS A 65 3.06 13.18 14.59
N PRO A 66 2.89 14.52 14.62
CA PRO A 66 2.52 15.21 15.87
C PRO A 66 1.09 14.88 16.33
N THR A 67 0.15 14.63 15.42
CA THR A 67 -1.21 14.18 15.77
C THR A 67 -1.16 12.80 16.42
N LEU A 68 -0.43 11.87 15.81
CA LEU A 68 -0.29 10.50 16.33
C LEU A 68 0.36 10.50 17.72
N LYS A 69 1.40 11.30 17.91
CA LYS A 69 2.08 11.46 19.21
C LYS A 69 1.14 12.02 20.30
N LYS A 70 0.31 13.01 19.97
CA LYS A 70 -0.69 13.55 20.91
C LYS A 70 -1.71 12.50 21.32
N ILE A 71 -2.21 11.70 20.37
CA ILE A 71 -3.17 10.62 20.64
C ILE A 71 -2.56 9.60 21.60
N PHE A 72 -1.36 9.10 21.32
CA PHE A 72 -0.69 8.14 22.21
C PHE A 72 -0.38 8.73 23.59
N ASN A 73 0.02 9.99 23.67
CA ASN A 73 0.30 10.65 24.95
C ASN A 73 -0.96 10.90 25.81
N THR A 74 -2.16 10.89 25.21
CA THR A 74 -3.43 11.05 25.95
C THR A 74 -4.06 9.73 26.38
N MET A 75 -3.50 8.60 25.94
CA MET A 75 -3.94 7.27 26.33
C MET A 75 -3.15 6.78 27.55
N ASP A 76 -3.82 6.06 28.44
CA ASP A 76 -3.15 5.38 29.54
C ASP A 76 -2.43 4.10 29.07
N ASP A 77 -1.37 3.70 29.79
CA ASP A 77 -0.53 2.55 29.44
C ASP A 77 -1.32 1.22 29.38
N GLU A 78 -2.40 1.10 30.16
CA GLU A 78 -3.26 -0.09 30.17
C GLU A 78 -4.07 -0.19 28.87
N THR A 79 -4.62 0.92 28.39
CA THR A 79 -5.34 1.04 27.11
C THR A 79 -4.39 0.79 25.94
N ILE A 80 -3.18 1.35 25.97
CA ILE A 80 -2.15 1.09 24.96
C ILE A 80 -1.79 -0.41 24.93
N GLY A 81 -1.60 -1.02 26.10
CA GLY A 81 -1.31 -2.45 26.23
C GLY A 81 -2.45 -3.35 25.70
N LYS A 82 -3.71 -3.01 25.96
CA LYS A 82 -4.88 -3.73 25.43
C LYS A 82 -4.97 -3.63 23.91
N ILE A 83 -4.77 -2.44 23.34
CA ILE A 83 -4.76 -2.23 21.88
C ILE A 83 -3.61 -3.01 21.25
N ALA A 84 -2.40 -2.92 21.80
CA ALA A 84 -1.24 -3.65 21.29
C ALA A 84 -1.42 -5.16 21.34
N LYS A 85 -2.09 -5.69 22.39
CA LYS A 85 -2.38 -7.13 22.51
C LYS A 85 -3.46 -7.58 21.53
N ASN A 86 -4.51 -6.79 21.34
CA ASN A 86 -5.60 -7.11 20.41
C ASN A 86 -5.14 -7.00 18.95
N VAL A 87 -4.46 -5.90 18.60
CA VAL A 87 -3.97 -5.67 17.23
C VAL A 87 -2.76 -6.57 16.93
N GLY A 88 -1.82 -6.71 17.87
CA GLY A 88 -0.64 -7.58 17.71
C GLY A 88 -0.99 -9.07 17.63
N GLY A 89 -2.11 -9.49 18.21
CA GLY A 89 -2.63 -10.87 18.11
C GLY A 89 -3.26 -11.21 16.75
N ASP A 90 -3.90 -10.25 16.10
CA ASP A 90 -4.52 -10.40 14.76
C ASP A 90 -3.58 -10.08 13.58
N CYS A 91 -2.38 -9.57 13.87
CA CYS A 91 -1.39 -9.16 12.85
C CYS A 91 -0.65 -10.32 12.17
N SER A 92 -1.16 -11.56 12.21
CA SER A 92 -0.58 -12.69 11.47
C SER A 92 -1.00 -12.78 10.00
N THR A 93 -1.78 -11.84 9.45
CA THR A 93 -2.28 -12.01 8.06
C THR A 93 -2.34 -10.79 7.14
N GLY A 94 -1.76 -9.62 7.45
CA GLY A 94 -1.78 -8.53 6.44
C GLY A 94 -0.96 -7.25 6.59
N ILE A 95 -0.49 -6.84 7.78
CA ILE A 95 0.13 -5.49 7.96
C ILE A 95 1.62 -5.59 8.38
N ASN A 96 2.15 -6.80 8.41
CA ASN A 96 3.51 -7.08 8.87
C ASN A 96 4.53 -6.79 7.75
N LEU A 97 4.72 -5.53 7.30
CA LEU A 97 5.95 -5.12 6.57
C LEU A 97 6.14 -3.61 6.29
N SER A 98 5.88 -2.67 7.21
CA SER A 98 6.30 -1.25 6.97
C SER A 98 6.78 -0.43 8.16
N PHE A 99 6.79 -0.95 9.39
CA PHE A 99 7.16 -0.15 10.57
C PHE A 99 8.37 -0.67 11.36
N LYS A 100 9.17 -1.58 10.80
CA LYS A 100 10.43 -2.06 11.44
C LYS A 100 11.70 -1.54 10.77
N GLY A 101 11.62 -0.38 10.11
CA GLY A 101 12.78 0.39 9.68
C GLY A 101 12.63 1.83 10.17
N ASP A 102 13.55 2.24 11.04
CA ASP A 102 13.84 3.62 11.42
C ASP A 102 12.86 4.34 12.36
N PHE A 103 12.86 3.93 13.63
CA PHE A 103 12.95 4.83 14.80
C PHE A 103 13.74 4.16 15.92
#